data_AF-A0A9P8PJW7-F1
#
_entry.id   AF-A0A9P8PJW7-F1
#
_cell.length_a   1.000
_cell.length_b   1.000
_cell.length_c   1.000
_cell.angle_alpha   90.00
_cell.angle_beta   90.00
_cell.angle_gamma   90.00
#
_symmetry.space_group_name_H-M   'P 1'
#
loop_
_entity.id
_entity.type
_entity.pdbx_description
1 polymer ?
#
loop_
_entity_poly.entity_id
_entity_poly.type
_entity_poly.pdbx_seq_one_letter_code
_entity_poly.pdbx_strand_id
1 'polypeptide(L)'
;MSYRQGGNFDRQGGYNSGFQQRGGDHRGDRGSDRNFGDRGGFRDNQGGRGGRGGFGGGRGGFGGGRGGDRMGELGGHLQKPNWDLDSLPRFEKNFYAEHLDVSNRSQKDIDDFRNKHEMSVYGTDIPKPIETFDEAGFPPYVLDQIKSQGFPTPTAIQCQGWPMALSGRDMIGIAATGSGKTLSYCLPGIVHINAQPALERGDGPIVLVLAPTRELAVQIQAECSKFGASSRIRNTCVYGGVPKGQQIRDLARGSEICIATPGRLIDMLEAGKTNLRRVTYLVLDEADRMLDMGFEPQIRKIIDQIRPDRQTLMWSATWPKEVQRLAHDFLNDYIQVTVGSLELAASHNITQVVEVVSEYDKRDRLLKHLATAMEHQDTKLLVFASTKRTCDDITKYLRDDGWPALAIHGDKQQQERDWVLNEFRTGRSPIMVATDVAARGIGKYFPPKFLVLLTFKFEF
;
A
#
# COMPACT_ATOMS: atom_id res chain seq x y z
N MET A 1 -19.78 -39.44 -37.95
CA MET A 1 -20.93 -39.18 -38.83
C MET A 1 -21.01 -37.69 -39.07
N SER A 2 -20.79 -37.29 -40.32
CA SER A 2 -20.88 -35.95 -40.89
C SER A 2 -22.33 -35.45 -40.93
N TYR A 3 -22.58 -34.15 -40.77
CA TYR A 3 -22.95 -33.24 -41.87
C TYR A 3 -23.23 -31.80 -41.36
N ARG A 4 -22.64 -30.83 -42.08
CA ARG A 4 -22.99 -29.40 -42.14
C ARG A 4 -24.32 -29.21 -42.89
N GLN A 5 -25.04 -28.12 -42.60
CA GLN A 5 -25.31 -27.04 -43.58
C GLN A 5 -26.07 -25.86 -42.94
N GLY A 6 -25.69 -24.64 -43.33
CA GLY A 6 -26.41 -23.41 -43.01
C GLY A 6 -27.36 -22.99 -44.13
N GLY A 7 -28.02 -21.84 -43.95
CA GLY A 7 -28.83 -21.19 -44.97
C GLY A 7 -29.43 -19.89 -44.46
N ASN A 8 -28.90 -18.78 -44.98
CA ASN A 8 -29.34 -17.40 -44.82
C ASN A 8 -30.35 -17.08 -45.93
N PHE A 9 -31.39 -16.28 -45.69
CA PHE A 9 -32.04 -15.47 -46.75
C PHE A 9 -32.85 -14.29 -46.17
N ASP A 10 -32.51 -13.11 -46.70
CA ASP A 10 -33.16 -11.81 -46.53
C ASP A 10 -34.52 -11.69 -47.24
N ARG A 11 -35.41 -10.77 -46.77
CA ARG A 11 -35.80 -9.50 -47.45
C ARG A 11 -37.23 -9.00 -47.15
N GLN A 12 -37.28 -7.67 -46.90
CA GLN A 12 -38.15 -6.63 -47.48
C GLN A 12 -39.45 -6.12 -46.82
N GLY A 13 -39.48 -4.77 -46.72
CA GLY A 13 -40.66 -3.87 -46.79
C GLY A 13 -41.08 -3.31 -45.41
N GLY A 14 -40.97 -2.02 -45.05
CA GLY A 14 -40.72 -0.77 -45.77
C GLY A 14 -42.02 -0.04 -46.09
N TYR A 15 -42.39 1.01 -45.34
CA TYR A 15 -43.12 2.21 -45.83
C TYR A 15 -42.89 3.43 -44.92
N ASN A 16 -42.89 4.58 -45.58
CA ASN A 16 -42.31 5.87 -45.26
C ASN A 16 -43.35 6.96 -45.57
N SER A 17 -43.37 8.06 -44.79
CA SER A 17 -43.72 9.45 -45.19
C SER A 17 -43.88 10.32 -43.93
N GLY A 18 -43.37 11.54 -43.76
CA GLY A 18 -42.62 12.44 -44.64
C GLY A 18 -42.93 13.91 -44.30
N PHE A 19 -41.88 14.76 -44.32
CA PHE A 19 -41.83 16.22 -44.60
C PHE A 19 -42.42 17.22 -43.57
N GLN A 20 -41.94 18.48 -43.38
CA GLN A 20 -41.08 19.41 -44.15
C GLN A 20 -40.57 20.57 -43.22
N GLN A 21 -39.26 20.90 -43.23
CA GLN A 21 -38.59 22.12 -43.76
C GLN A 21 -38.95 23.54 -43.24
N ARG A 22 -37.90 24.27 -42.83
CA ARG A 22 -37.39 25.61 -43.28
C ARG A 22 -36.21 25.99 -42.37
N GLY A 23 -35.07 26.60 -42.75
CA GLY A 23 -34.59 27.17 -44.02
C GLY A 23 -33.90 28.53 -43.79
N GLY A 24 -32.56 28.58 -43.96
CA GLY A 24 -31.72 29.74 -44.34
C GLY A 24 -31.21 30.70 -43.24
N ASP A 25 -30.16 31.52 -43.41
CA ASP A 25 -28.96 31.51 -44.26
C ASP A 25 -28.13 32.80 -43.96
N HIS A 26 -26.78 32.72 -44.11
CA HIS A 26 -25.85 33.75 -44.64
C HIS A 26 -25.11 34.85 -43.81
N ARG A 27 -23.79 34.89 -44.13
CA ARG A 27 -22.76 35.99 -44.16
C ARG A 27 -22.05 36.37 -42.84
N GLY A 28 -20.72 36.59 -42.79
CA GLY A 28 -19.66 36.57 -43.80
C GLY A 28 -18.34 37.16 -43.24
N ASP A 29 -17.22 36.49 -43.54
CA ASP A 29 -15.90 36.99 -44.00
C ASP A 29 -15.26 38.29 -43.45
N ARG A 30 -14.00 38.18 -42.99
CA ARG A 30 -12.85 39.05 -43.34
C ARG A 30 -11.56 38.61 -42.63
N GLY A 31 -10.55 38.23 -43.42
CA GLY A 31 -9.16 38.08 -42.97
C GLY A 31 -8.35 39.38 -43.03
N SER A 32 -7.13 39.33 -42.49
CA SER A 32 -5.94 40.01 -43.04
C SER A 32 -4.68 39.69 -42.23
N ASP A 33 -3.66 39.23 -42.95
CA ASP A 33 -2.24 39.27 -42.57
C ASP A 33 -1.77 40.68 -42.19
N ARG A 34 -0.74 40.78 -41.33
CA ARG A 34 0.55 41.44 -41.64
C ARG A 34 1.55 41.42 -40.48
N ASN A 35 2.73 40.95 -40.86
CA ASN A 35 4.07 41.11 -40.31
C ASN A 35 4.42 42.56 -39.89
N PHE A 36 5.30 42.74 -38.88
CA PHE A 36 6.40 43.74 -38.79
C PHE A 36 6.91 43.86 -37.34
N GLY A 37 8.24 43.92 -37.16
CA GLY A 37 8.81 44.75 -36.08
C GLY A 37 9.94 44.17 -35.23
N ASP A 38 11.04 43.78 -35.88
CA ASP A 38 12.38 43.80 -35.30
C ASP A 38 12.74 45.22 -34.81
N ARG A 39 13.28 45.37 -33.59
CA ARG A 39 14.17 46.48 -33.17
C ARG A 39 14.72 46.25 -31.77
N GLY A 40 16.05 46.11 -31.73
CA GLY A 40 16.84 45.99 -30.50
C GLY A 40 17.00 47.27 -29.69
N GLY A 41 17.81 47.16 -28.65
CA GLY A 41 18.20 48.30 -27.80
C GLY A 41 19.10 47.86 -26.65
N PHE A 42 20.40 47.78 -26.92
CA PHE A 42 21.47 47.83 -25.92
C PHE A 42 21.32 49.07 -25.03
N ARG A 43 21.59 48.93 -23.73
CA ARG A 43 22.27 49.97 -22.94
C ARG A 43 22.86 49.40 -21.66
N ASP A 44 24.19 49.28 -21.68
CA ASP A 44 25.05 49.40 -20.52
C ASP A 44 24.85 50.75 -19.82
N ASN A 45 24.89 50.78 -18.48
CA ASN A 45 25.73 51.74 -17.75
C ASN A 45 25.85 51.38 -16.25
N GLN A 46 27.00 50.79 -15.88
CA GLN A 46 28.04 51.41 -15.06
C GLN A 46 27.70 52.16 -13.75
N GLY A 47 28.43 51.77 -12.69
CA GLY A 47 28.75 52.59 -11.51
C GLY A 47 28.15 52.04 -10.21
N GLY A 48 28.88 51.82 -9.12
CA GLY A 48 30.26 52.11 -8.78
C GLY A 48 30.43 51.99 -7.25
N ARG A 49 31.51 51.32 -6.85
CA ARG A 49 32.33 51.48 -5.62
C ARG A 49 31.68 51.88 -4.28
N GLY A 50 32.03 51.11 -3.25
CA GLY A 50 32.45 51.69 -1.97
C GLY A 50 32.29 50.76 -0.77
N GLY A 51 33.37 50.56 0.01
CA GLY A 51 33.25 50.16 1.42
C GLY A 51 34.26 49.12 1.92
N ARG A 52 35.35 49.60 2.51
CA ARG A 52 36.39 48.84 3.24
C ARG A 52 35.92 48.37 4.62
N GLY A 53 36.57 47.31 5.12
CA GLY A 53 36.68 46.93 6.54
C GLY A 53 36.70 45.41 6.66
N GLY A 54 37.70 44.72 7.19
CA GLY A 54 38.62 45.06 8.28
C GLY A 54 38.53 43.92 9.30
N PHE A 55 39.65 43.22 9.49
CA PHE A 55 39.86 41.99 10.27
C PHE A 55 39.23 41.93 11.67
N GLY A 56 38.79 40.72 12.06
CA GLY A 56 38.48 40.37 13.45
C GLY A 56 38.25 38.87 13.61
N GLY A 57 39.29 38.15 14.06
CA GLY A 57 39.22 36.72 14.35
C GLY A 57 38.41 36.42 15.61
N GLY A 58 37.68 35.31 15.58
CA GLY A 58 36.98 34.74 16.72
C GLY A 58 36.83 33.23 16.56
N ARG A 59 37.74 32.47 17.18
CA ARG A 59 37.58 31.04 17.42
C ARG A 59 36.36 30.84 18.34
N GLY A 60 35.39 30.05 17.90
CA GLY A 60 34.25 29.61 18.72
C GLY A 60 33.82 28.22 18.24
N GLY A 61 33.86 27.25 19.14
CA GLY A 61 33.91 25.82 18.85
C GLY A 61 32.72 25.27 18.06
N PHE A 62 33.04 24.35 17.14
CA PHE A 62 32.11 23.41 16.56
C PHE A 62 31.56 22.48 17.66
N GLY A 63 30.42 22.84 18.22
CA GLY A 63 29.59 21.93 19.00
C GLY A 63 29.03 20.87 18.06
N GLY A 64 29.65 19.68 18.08
CA GLY A 64 29.13 18.47 17.44
C GLY A 64 27.77 18.11 18.04
N GLY A 65 26.71 18.57 17.39
CA GLY A 65 25.35 18.12 17.64
C GLY A 65 25.21 16.70 17.11
N ARG A 66 25.28 15.72 18.02
CA ARG A 66 24.85 14.34 17.82
C ARG A 66 23.53 14.34 17.05
N GLY A 67 23.53 13.74 15.86
CA GLY A 67 22.32 13.35 15.16
C GLY A 67 21.65 12.21 15.93
N GLY A 68 20.99 12.57 17.04
CA GLY A 68 20.11 11.68 17.80
C GLY A 68 18.79 11.50 17.08
N ASP A 69 18.21 10.32 17.26
CA ASP A 69 17.03 9.79 16.58
C ASP A 69 15.79 10.69 16.68
N ARG A 70 15.65 11.67 15.77
CA ARG A 70 14.44 12.53 15.67
C ARG A 70 13.13 11.75 15.47
N MET A 71 13.21 10.46 15.14
CA MET A 71 12.03 9.63 14.94
C MET A 71 11.43 9.09 16.25
N GLY A 72 12.22 8.96 17.32
CA GLY A 72 11.74 8.45 18.62
C GLY A 72 10.89 9.45 19.39
N GLU A 73 11.14 10.74 19.20
CA GLU A 73 10.43 11.84 19.87
C GLU A 73 9.08 12.19 19.24
N LEU A 74 8.79 11.74 18.01
CA LEU A 74 7.51 11.98 17.32
C LEU A 74 6.33 11.46 18.15
N GLY A 75 5.33 12.29 18.43
CA GLY A 75 4.20 11.91 19.27
C GLY A 75 4.42 12.14 20.76
N GLY A 76 5.55 12.73 21.19
CA GLY A 76 5.83 13.03 22.60
C GLY A 76 4.85 14.02 23.23
N HIS A 77 4.15 14.81 22.42
CA HIS A 77 3.13 15.75 22.89
C HIS A 77 1.70 15.18 22.86
N LEU A 78 1.51 13.97 22.32
CA LEU A 78 0.20 13.32 22.32
C LEU A 78 -0.15 12.84 23.74
N GLN A 79 -1.23 13.41 24.29
CA GLN A 79 -1.79 12.95 25.55
C GLN A 79 -2.83 11.87 25.27
N LYS A 80 -2.74 10.75 25.99
CA LYS A 80 -3.73 9.68 25.90
C LYS A 80 -5.10 10.23 26.33
N PRO A 81 -6.13 10.16 25.46
CA PRO A 81 -7.48 10.55 25.86
C PRO A 81 -7.95 9.67 27.01
N ASN A 82 -8.66 10.26 27.97
CA ASN A 82 -9.33 9.48 29.00
C ASN A 82 -10.58 8.84 28.38
N TRP A 83 -10.58 7.50 28.27
CA TRP A 83 -11.68 6.74 27.71
C TRP A 83 -12.60 6.25 28.82
N ASP A 84 -13.71 6.94 29.00
CA ASP A 84 -14.80 6.47 29.85
C ASP A 84 -15.80 5.66 29.00
N LEU A 85 -15.78 4.33 29.18
CA LEU A 85 -16.58 3.39 28.39
C LEU A 85 -18.09 3.62 28.54
N ASP A 86 -18.54 4.15 29.68
CA ASP A 86 -19.96 4.34 29.95
C ASP A 86 -20.53 5.57 29.22
N SER A 87 -19.69 6.57 28.92
CA SER A 87 -20.08 7.77 28.18
C SER A 87 -19.79 7.69 26.67
N LEU A 88 -19.07 6.66 26.22
CA LEU A 88 -18.78 6.50 24.80
C LEU A 88 -20.04 6.10 24.00
N PRO A 89 -20.26 6.71 22.82
CA PRO A 89 -21.31 6.26 21.92
C PRO A 89 -21.13 4.78 21.58
N ARG A 90 -22.17 3.98 21.81
CA ARG A 90 -22.19 2.58 21.40
C ARG A 90 -22.22 2.49 19.89
N PHE A 91 -21.62 1.43 19.36
CA PHE A 91 -21.64 1.14 17.94
C PHE A 91 -21.86 -0.35 17.71
N GLU A 92 -22.52 -0.68 16.60
CA GLU A 92 -22.70 -2.05 16.16
C GLU A 92 -21.35 -2.61 15.65
N LYS A 93 -21.07 -3.86 15.99
CA LYS A 93 -19.83 -4.56 15.59
C LYS A 93 -20.11 -5.81 14.78
N ASN A 94 -21.20 -6.50 15.10
CA ASN A 94 -21.49 -7.80 14.50
C ASN A 94 -22.54 -7.63 13.41
N PHE A 95 -22.06 -7.68 12.17
CA PHE A 95 -22.90 -7.61 10.97
C PHE A 95 -23.03 -8.98 10.30
N TYR A 96 -22.36 -10.00 10.84
CA TYR A 96 -22.33 -11.31 10.23
C TYR A 96 -23.66 -12.04 10.46
N ALA A 97 -24.38 -12.23 9.36
CA ALA A 97 -25.48 -13.18 9.27
C ALA A 97 -24.99 -14.39 8.48
N GLU A 98 -24.88 -15.53 9.14
CA GLU A 98 -24.44 -16.78 8.48
C GLU A 98 -25.47 -17.20 7.42
N HIS A 99 -24.99 -17.49 6.22
CA HIS A 99 -25.83 -17.96 5.12
C HIS A 99 -26.31 -19.40 5.41
N LEU A 100 -27.55 -19.74 5.01
CA LEU A 100 -28.13 -21.06 5.27
C LEU A 100 -27.26 -22.22 4.79
N ASP A 101 -26.63 -22.08 3.62
CA ASP A 101 -25.72 -23.11 3.07
C ASP A 101 -24.47 -23.30 3.95
N VAL A 102 -23.97 -22.21 4.54
CA VAL A 102 -22.83 -22.23 5.47
C VAL A 102 -23.26 -22.85 6.80
N SER A 103 -24.43 -22.49 7.33
CA SER A 103 -24.99 -23.08 8.55
C SER A 103 -25.22 -24.59 8.43
N ASN A 104 -25.72 -25.04 7.27
CA ASN A 104 -26.00 -26.46 7.00
C ASN A 104 -24.75 -27.28 6.66
N ARG A 105 -23.61 -26.64 6.39
CA ARG A 105 -22.34 -27.33 6.05
C ARG A 105 -21.85 -28.14 7.25
N SER A 106 -21.55 -29.42 7.00
CA SER A 106 -21.08 -30.34 8.03
C SER A 106 -19.66 -29.99 8.50
N GLN A 107 -19.30 -30.38 9.72
CA GLN A 107 -17.94 -30.15 10.23
C GLN A 107 -16.88 -30.80 9.33
N LYS A 108 -17.17 -31.99 8.80
CA LYS A 108 -16.28 -32.69 7.88
C LYS A 108 -16.02 -31.88 6.61
N ASP A 109 -17.07 -31.33 5.99
CA ASP A 109 -16.93 -30.54 4.76
C ASP A 109 -16.15 -29.24 5.02
N ILE A 110 -16.35 -28.63 6.20
CA ILE A 110 -15.59 -27.45 6.64
C ILE A 110 -14.11 -27.78 6.79
N ASP A 111 -13.79 -28.90 7.44
CA ASP A 111 -12.42 -29.35 7.67
C ASP A 111 -11.75 -29.73 6.34
N ASP A 112 -12.46 -30.44 5.46
CA ASP A 112 -12.00 -30.79 4.12
C ASP A 112 -11.74 -29.53 3.27
N PHE A 113 -12.61 -28.51 3.36
CA PHE A 113 -12.40 -27.22 2.70
C PHE A 113 -11.17 -26.49 3.23
N ARG A 114 -11.01 -26.42 4.56
CA ARG A 114 -9.83 -25.79 5.20
C ARG A 114 -8.55 -26.52 4.79
N ASN A 115 -8.53 -27.84 4.81
CA ASN A 115 -7.39 -28.65 4.39
C ASN A 115 -7.04 -28.41 2.92
N LYS A 116 -8.04 -28.42 2.03
CA LYS A 116 -7.85 -28.15 0.59
C LYS A 116 -7.23 -26.78 0.31
N HIS A 117 -7.56 -25.79 1.13
CA HIS A 117 -7.08 -24.42 0.98
C HIS A 117 -5.92 -24.06 1.93
N GLU A 118 -5.30 -25.07 2.56
CA GLU A 118 -4.19 -24.90 3.51
C GLU A 118 -4.50 -23.90 4.62
N MET A 119 -5.74 -23.93 5.13
CA MET A 119 -6.20 -23.04 6.19
C MET A 119 -6.02 -23.70 7.56
N SER A 120 -5.41 -22.96 8.48
CA SER A 120 -5.44 -23.25 9.91
C SER A 120 -6.08 -22.09 10.65
N VAL A 121 -6.82 -22.42 11.71
CA VAL A 121 -7.56 -21.43 12.51
C VAL A 121 -7.22 -21.59 13.98
N TYR A 122 -7.22 -20.48 14.72
CA TYR A 122 -6.94 -20.44 16.15
C TYR A 122 -7.92 -19.49 16.86
N GLY A 123 -8.35 -19.88 18.05
CA GLY A 123 -9.39 -19.19 18.84
C GLY A 123 -10.64 -20.05 19.04
N THR A 124 -11.65 -19.46 19.66
CA THR A 124 -12.95 -20.08 19.92
C THR A 124 -14.02 -19.53 18.97
N ASP A 125 -15.14 -20.22 18.80
CA ASP A 125 -16.34 -19.72 18.09
C ASP A 125 -16.02 -19.02 16.75
N ILE A 126 -15.15 -19.64 15.96
CA ILE A 126 -14.67 -19.08 14.70
C ILE A 126 -15.75 -19.28 13.63
N PRO A 127 -16.23 -18.20 12.97
CA PRO A 127 -17.19 -18.32 11.88
C PRO A 127 -16.72 -19.30 10.80
N LYS A 128 -17.67 -20.05 10.22
CA LYS A 128 -17.37 -21.03 9.17
C LYS A 128 -16.87 -20.33 7.89
N PRO A 129 -15.95 -20.94 7.14
CA PRO A 129 -15.52 -20.37 5.86
C PRO A 129 -16.65 -20.42 4.84
N ILE A 130 -16.69 -19.42 3.97
CA ILE A 130 -17.59 -19.36 2.81
C ILE A 130 -16.90 -19.92 1.57
N GLU A 131 -17.67 -20.42 0.60
CA GLU A 131 -17.14 -20.92 -0.68
C GLU A 131 -17.41 -19.95 -1.84
N THR A 132 -18.52 -19.21 -1.78
CA THR A 132 -18.96 -18.28 -2.83
C THR A 132 -19.15 -16.86 -2.31
N PHE A 133 -19.24 -15.86 -3.20
CA PHE A 133 -19.48 -14.48 -2.77
C PHE A 133 -20.86 -14.30 -2.12
N ASP A 134 -21.87 -15.03 -2.58
CA ASP A 134 -23.24 -14.91 -2.08
C ASP A 134 -23.39 -15.45 -0.64
N GLU A 135 -22.51 -16.36 -0.22
CA GLU A 135 -22.41 -16.85 1.15
C GLU A 135 -21.78 -15.86 2.14
N ALA A 136 -21.16 -14.77 1.66
CA ALA A 136 -20.36 -13.85 2.49
C ALA A 136 -21.16 -13.05 3.52
N GLY A 137 -22.48 -13.02 3.41
CA GLY A 137 -23.34 -12.18 4.26
C GLY A 137 -23.17 -10.69 4.00
N PHE A 138 -22.59 -10.30 2.85
CA PHE A 138 -22.45 -8.91 2.46
C PHE A 138 -23.79 -8.31 2.03
N PRO A 139 -24.05 -7.02 2.31
CA PRO A 139 -25.18 -6.31 1.74
C PRO A 139 -25.15 -6.29 0.20
N PRO A 140 -26.31 -6.21 -0.49
CA PRO A 140 -26.39 -6.25 -1.95
C PRO A 140 -25.48 -5.23 -2.66
N TYR A 141 -25.39 -4.01 -2.12
CA TYR A 141 -24.55 -2.96 -2.69
C TYR A 141 -23.04 -3.29 -2.68
N VAL A 142 -22.58 -4.13 -1.75
CA VAL A 142 -21.18 -4.62 -1.73
C VAL A 142 -21.03 -5.79 -2.70
N LEU A 143 -21.96 -6.75 -2.67
CA LEU A 143 -21.95 -7.91 -3.56
C LEU A 143 -21.95 -7.51 -5.05
N ASP A 144 -22.77 -6.54 -5.42
CA ASP A 144 -22.83 -6.02 -6.79
C ASP A 144 -21.49 -5.40 -7.22
N GLN A 145 -20.80 -4.73 -6.30
CA GLN A 145 -19.46 -4.19 -6.56
C GLN A 145 -18.42 -5.29 -6.69
N ILE A 146 -18.47 -6.34 -5.87
CA ILE A 146 -17.57 -7.49 -6.00
C ILE A 146 -17.76 -8.17 -7.37
N LYS A 147 -19.02 -8.41 -7.75
CA LYS A 147 -19.38 -9.04 -9.03
C LYS A 147 -18.98 -8.18 -10.24
N SER A 148 -19.11 -6.85 -10.14
CA SER A 148 -18.70 -5.93 -11.22
C SER A 148 -17.19 -5.89 -11.47
N GLN A 149 -16.36 -6.25 -10.48
CA GLN A 149 -14.91 -6.40 -10.68
C GLN A 149 -14.54 -7.64 -11.49
N GLY A 150 -15.47 -8.57 -11.70
CA GLY A 150 -15.25 -9.79 -12.50
C GLY A 150 -14.38 -10.83 -11.80
N PHE A 151 -14.30 -10.83 -10.46
CA PHE A 151 -13.63 -11.90 -9.73
C PHE A 151 -14.43 -13.21 -9.86
N PRO A 152 -13.77 -14.36 -10.12
CA PRO A 152 -14.48 -15.62 -10.30
C PRO A 152 -15.00 -16.20 -8.98
N THR A 153 -14.16 -16.18 -7.94
CA THR A 153 -14.45 -16.74 -6.61
C THR A 153 -13.66 -15.97 -5.54
N PRO A 154 -14.08 -16.00 -4.27
CA PRO A 154 -13.27 -15.47 -3.17
C PRO A 154 -11.94 -16.24 -3.06
N THR A 155 -10.88 -15.55 -2.62
CA THR A 155 -9.60 -16.21 -2.31
C THR A 155 -9.68 -16.93 -0.98
N ALA A 156 -8.78 -17.90 -0.74
CA ALA A 156 -8.75 -18.67 0.51
C ALA A 156 -8.76 -17.79 1.79
N ILE A 157 -8.00 -16.70 1.80
CA ILE A 157 -7.99 -15.78 2.94
C ILE A 157 -9.29 -14.96 3.06
N GLN A 158 -9.98 -14.67 1.95
CA GLN A 158 -11.29 -14.00 1.96
C GLN A 158 -12.39 -14.93 2.45
N CYS A 159 -12.37 -16.20 2.02
CA CYS A 159 -13.32 -17.23 2.42
C CYS A 159 -13.47 -17.36 3.94
N GLN A 160 -12.36 -17.32 4.66
CA GLN A 160 -12.36 -17.38 6.13
C GLN A 160 -12.32 -15.99 6.77
N GLY A 161 -11.64 -15.02 6.16
CA GLY A 161 -11.42 -13.69 6.73
C GLY A 161 -12.64 -12.77 6.72
N TRP A 162 -13.50 -12.82 5.69
CA TRP A 162 -14.72 -12.00 5.67
C TRP A 162 -15.72 -12.33 6.78
N PRO A 163 -16.15 -13.59 7.00
CA PRO A 163 -17.08 -13.89 8.08
C PRO A 163 -16.46 -13.58 9.46
N MET A 164 -15.15 -13.78 9.63
CA MET A 164 -14.43 -13.36 10.84
C MET A 164 -14.46 -11.85 11.05
N ALA A 165 -14.15 -11.05 10.04
CA ALA A 165 -14.15 -9.59 10.13
C ALA A 165 -15.57 -9.03 10.36
N LEU A 166 -16.58 -9.56 9.67
CA LEU A 166 -17.98 -9.15 9.83
C LEU A 166 -18.57 -9.53 11.19
N SER A 167 -18.01 -10.52 11.88
CA SER A 167 -18.45 -10.91 13.24
C SER A 167 -18.13 -9.85 14.31
N GLY A 168 -17.28 -8.87 13.98
CA GLY A 168 -16.92 -7.78 14.89
C GLY A 168 -15.84 -8.12 15.91
N ARG A 169 -15.27 -9.33 15.85
CA ARG A 169 -14.15 -9.75 16.70
C ARG A 169 -12.82 -9.23 16.18
N ASP A 170 -11.89 -9.04 17.10
CA ASP A 170 -10.50 -8.81 16.76
C ASP A 170 -9.94 -10.02 16.02
N MET A 171 -9.10 -9.80 15.02
CA MET A 171 -8.60 -10.92 14.23
C MET A 171 -7.21 -10.73 13.66
N ILE A 172 -6.56 -11.86 13.37
CA ILE A 172 -5.30 -11.95 12.64
C ILE A 172 -5.53 -12.74 11.37
N GLY A 173 -5.13 -12.18 10.22
CA GLY A 173 -5.13 -12.86 8.94
C GLY A 173 -3.72 -12.98 8.37
N ILE A 174 -3.24 -14.22 8.25
CA ILE A 174 -1.90 -14.53 7.76
C ILE A 174 -2.02 -15.23 6.42
N ALA A 175 -1.45 -14.64 5.39
CA ALA A 175 -1.42 -15.24 4.05
C ALA A 175 -0.33 -14.58 3.21
N ALA A 176 0.14 -15.27 2.17
CA ALA A 176 1.16 -14.74 1.25
C ALA A 176 0.77 -13.38 0.62
N THR A 177 1.75 -12.66 0.07
CA THR A 177 1.49 -11.45 -0.73
C THR A 177 0.65 -11.81 -1.97
N GLY A 178 -0.23 -10.91 -2.40
CA GLY A 178 -1.12 -11.17 -3.55
C GLY A 178 -2.31 -12.10 -3.27
N SER A 179 -2.47 -12.64 -2.06
CA SER A 179 -3.59 -13.52 -1.67
C SER A 179 -4.95 -12.82 -1.52
N GLY A 180 -5.03 -11.50 -1.70
CA GLY A 180 -6.30 -10.75 -1.58
C GLY A 180 -6.63 -10.24 -0.18
N LYS A 181 -5.64 -10.14 0.72
CA LYS A 181 -5.80 -9.58 2.09
C LYS A 181 -6.44 -8.19 2.10
N THR A 182 -6.08 -7.30 1.17
CA THR A 182 -6.62 -5.94 1.09
C THR A 182 -8.15 -5.92 1.05
N LEU A 183 -8.77 -6.70 0.16
CA LEU A 183 -10.24 -6.80 0.11
C LEU A 183 -10.83 -7.55 1.30
N SER A 184 -10.02 -8.36 1.99
CA SER A 184 -10.45 -9.09 3.19
C SER A 184 -10.77 -8.14 4.35
N TYR A 185 -10.08 -7.00 4.45
CA TYR A 185 -10.37 -5.98 5.47
C TYR A 185 -11.10 -4.74 4.95
N CYS A 186 -10.94 -4.38 3.67
CA CYS A 186 -11.60 -3.18 3.12
C CYS A 186 -13.13 -3.35 3.00
N LEU A 187 -13.60 -4.51 2.53
CA LEU A 187 -15.03 -4.72 2.29
C LEU A 187 -15.83 -4.79 3.60
N PRO A 188 -15.41 -5.55 4.63
CA PRO A 188 -16.05 -5.46 5.94
C PRO A 188 -15.98 -4.05 6.54
N GLY A 189 -14.87 -3.32 6.33
CA GLY A 189 -14.76 -1.92 6.75
C GLY A 189 -15.80 -0.99 6.11
N ILE A 190 -16.20 -1.23 4.86
CA ILE A 190 -17.29 -0.49 4.19
C ILE A 190 -18.64 -0.79 4.83
N VAL A 191 -18.93 -2.07 5.12
CA VAL A 191 -20.15 -2.46 5.83
C VAL A 191 -20.19 -1.82 7.21
N HIS A 192 -19.06 -1.86 7.91
CA HIS A 192 -18.88 -1.24 9.22
C HIS A 192 -19.22 0.25 9.20
N ILE A 193 -18.66 1.01 8.24
CA ILE A 193 -18.93 2.46 8.08
C ILE A 193 -20.41 2.73 7.87
N ASN A 194 -21.08 1.97 6.99
CA ASN A 194 -22.47 2.20 6.64
C ASN A 194 -23.45 1.91 7.80
N ALA A 195 -23.01 1.16 8.82
CA ALA A 195 -23.77 0.93 10.04
C ALA A 195 -23.52 1.99 11.13
N GLN A 196 -22.60 2.94 10.90
CA GLN A 196 -22.33 4.04 11.83
C GLN A 196 -23.10 5.31 11.45
N PRO A 197 -23.35 6.21 12.41
CA PRO A 197 -23.82 7.56 12.10
C PRO A 197 -22.86 8.26 11.12
N ALA A 198 -23.41 9.04 10.19
CA ALA A 198 -22.61 9.81 9.26
C ALA A 198 -21.62 10.73 9.99
N LEU A 199 -20.51 11.08 9.33
CA LEU A 199 -19.52 11.98 9.90
C LEU A 199 -20.08 13.39 10.06
N GLU A 200 -19.86 13.98 11.23
CA GLU A 200 -20.12 15.39 11.47
C GLU A 200 -18.86 16.23 11.22
N ARG A 201 -19.02 17.56 11.18
CA ARG A 201 -17.87 18.46 11.02
C ARG A 201 -16.95 18.35 12.24
N GLY A 202 -15.67 18.06 11.98
CA GLY A 202 -14.67 17.90 13.03
C GLY A 202 -14.49 16.45 13.51
N ASP A 203 -15.30 15.52 13.00
CA ASP A 203 -15.09 14.10 13.24
C ASP A 203 -13.83 13.59 12.54
N GLY A 204 -13.18 12.64 13.22
CA GLY A 204 -12.13 11.81 12.65
C GLY A 204 -12.68 10.66 11.80
N PRO A 205 -11.80 9.82 11.24
CA PRO A 205 -12.21 8.65 10.48
C PRO A 205 -12.90 7.60 11.36
N ILE A 206 -13.70 6.73 10.72
CA ILE A 206 -14.31 5.55 11.34
C ILE A 206 -13.38 4.34 11.17
N VAL A 207 -12.80 4.20 9.97
CA VAL A 207 -11.83 3.17 9.61
C VAL A 207 -10.44 3.79 9.52
N LEU A 208 -9.47 3.22 10.24
CA LEU A 208 -8.06 3.57 10.12
C LEU A 208 -7.27 2.35 9.62
N VAL A 209 -6.53 2.52 8.53
CA VAL A 209 -5.58 1.51 8.02
C VAL A 209 -4.17 2.04 8.16
N LEU A 210 -3.35 1.37 8.96
CA LEU A 210 -1.91 1.65 9.05
C LEU A 210 -1.15 0.75 8.08
N ALA A 211 -0.27 1.35 7.29
CA ALA A 211 0.59 0.66 6.35
C ALA A 211 2.06 1.13 6.51
N PRO A 212 3.06 0.26 6.30
CA PRO A 212 4.48 0.57 6.48
C PRO A 212 5.04 1.57 5.46
N THR A 213 4.51 1.60 4.23
CA THR A 213 5.07 2.39 3.14
C THR A 213 4.02 3.28 2.48
N ARG A 214 4.50 4.38 1.88
CA ARG A 214 3.65 5.30 1.11
C ARG A 214 2.99 4.58 -0.07
N GLU A 215 3.75 3.76 -0.76
CA GLU A 215 3.34 3.08 -1.98
C GLU A 215 2.21 2.10 -1.68
N LEU A 216 2.30 1.37 -0.58
CA LEU A 216 1.24 0.48 -0.12
C LEU A 216 0.01 1.27 0.33
N ALA A 217 0.19 2.36 1.07
CA ALA A 217 -0.91 3.21 1.50
C ALA A 217 -1.72 3.77 0.31
N VAL A 218 -1.05 4.19 -0.76
CA VAL A 218 -1.69 4.64 -2.00
C VAL A 218 -2.40 3.49 -2.73
N GLN A 219 -1.82 2.29 -2.73
CA GLN A 219 -2.45 1.11 -3.33
C GLN A 219 -3.75 0.73 -2.59
N ILE A 220 -3.72 0.71 -1.26
CA ILE A 220 -4.91 0.44 -0.44
C ILE A 220 -5.98 1.52 -0.69
N GLN A 221 -5.57 2.80 -0.76
CA GLN A 221 -6.49 3.89 -1.09
C GLN A 221 -7.19 3.68 -2.44
N ALA A 222 -6.45 3.24 -3.45
CA ALA A 222 -7.01 2.96 -4.78
C ALA A 222 -8.06 1.84 -4.71
N GLU A 223 -7.79 0.77 -3.97
CA GLU A 223 -8.79 -0.30 -3.75
C GLU A 223 -10.01 0.22 -2.99
N CYS A 224 -9.83 0.93 -1.87
CA CYS A 224 -10.93 1.54 -1.12
C CYS A 224 -11.79 2.46 -2.00
N SER A 225 -11.19 3.17 -2.95
CA SER A 225 -11.90 4.09 -3.84
C SER A 225 -12.82 3.38 -4.83
N LYS A 226 -12.44 2.17 -5.29
CA LYS A 226 -13.28 1.38 -6.21
C LYS A 226 -14.60 0.98 -5.55
N PHE A 227 -14.55 0.53 -4.30
CA PHE A 227 -15.73 0.02 -3.59
C PHE A 227 -16.50 1.14 -2.86
N GLY A 228 -15.80 2.18 -2.37
CA GLY A 228 -16.40 3.29 -1.63
C GLY A 228 -17.25 4.25 -2.48
N ALA A 229 -17.00 4.34 -3.79
CA ALA A 229 -17.74 5.24 -4.68
C ALA A 229 -19.25 4.96 -4.71
N SER A 230 -19.64 3.68 -4.62
CA SER A 230 -21.03 3.25 -4.58
C SER A 230 -21.77 3.68 -3.31
N SER A 231 -21.05 3.86 -2.20
CA SER A 231 -21.59 4.10 -0.85
C SER A 231 -21.39 5.54 -0.37
N ARG A 232 -20.95 6.46 -1.24
CA ARG A 232 -20.58 7.86 -0.88
C ARG A 232 -19.53 7.96 0.23
N ILE A 233 -18.71 6.92 0.38
CA ILE A 233 -17.63 6.85 1.38
C ILE A 233 -16.42 7.59 0.82
N ARG A 234 -15.90 8.56 1.59
CA ARG A 234 -14.65 9.25 1.28
C ARG A 234 -13.49 8.56 1.96
N ASN A 235 -12.36 8.58 1.28
CA ASN A 235 -11.10 8.09 1.80
C ASN A 235 -9.99 9.11 1.55
N THR A 236 -8.96 9.06 2.39
CA THR A 236 -7.75 9.88 2.24
C THR A 236 -6.52 9.07 2.59
N CYS A 237 -5.37 9.49 2.07
CA CYS A 237 -4.09 8.85 2.30
C CYS A 237 -3.09 9.84 2.93
N VAL A 238 -2.56 9.48 4.10
CA VAL A 238 -1.77 10.35 4.98
C VAL A 238 -0.37 9.78 5.15
N TYR A 239 0.60 10.31 4.41
CA TYR A 239 1.98 9.81 4.40
C TYR A 239 3.03 10.90 4.22
N GLY A 240 4.26 10.60 4.65
CA GLY A 240 5.44 11.49 4.63
C GLY A 240 6.00 11.80 3.23
N GLY A 241 6.95 12.74 3.15
CA GLY A 241 7.69 13.03 1.90
C GLY A 241 6.95 13.87 0.86
N VAL A 242 5.70 14.29 1.13
CA VAL A 242 4.92 15.22 0.30
C VAL A 242 4.33 16.36 1.14
N PRO A 243 3.97 17.51 0.52
CA PRO A 243 3.35 18.64 1.22
C PRO A 243 2.09 18.24 2.00
N LYS A 244 1.94 18.75 3.22
CA LYS A 244 0.81 18.42 4.12
C LYS A 244 -0.52 19.01 3.68
N GLY A 245 -0.51 20.11 2.92
CA GLY A 245 -1.69 20.94 2.67
C GLY A 245 -2.90 20.21 2.09
N GLN A 246 -2.69 19.32 1.12
CA GLN A 246 -3.79 18.52 0.55
C GLN A 246 -4.35 17.52 1.56
N GLN A 247 -3.47 16.78 2.25
CA GLN A 247 -3.86 15.82 3.29
C GLN A 247 -4.67 16.49 4.41
N ILE A 248 -4.28 17.70 4.85
CA ILE A 248 -5.00 18.49 5.86
C ILE A 248 -6.40 18.85 5.36
N ARG A 249 -6.53 19.31 4.10
CA ARG A 249 -7.85 19.65 3.52
C ARG A 249 -8.75 18.43 3.44
N ASP A 250 -8.21 17.29 3.05
CA ASP A 250 -8.99 16.04 2.92
C ASP A 250 -9.47 15.55 4.30
N LEU A 251 -8.63 15.62 5.33
CA LEU A 251 -9.02 15.32 6.71
C LEU A 251 -10.08 16.31 7.23
N ALA A 252 -9.88 17.61 7.02
CA ALA A 252 -10.82 18.64 7.49
C ALA A 252 -12.19 18.57 6.82
N ARG A 253 -12.26 18.09 5.57
CA ARG A 253 -13.51 17.85 4.85
C ARG A 253 -14.31 16.67 5.43
N GLY A 254 -13.67 15.81 6.22
CA GLY A 254 -14.21 14.54 6.70
C GLY A 254 -13.90 13.40 5.72
N SER A 255 -13.40 12.30 6.27
CA SER A 255 -13.03 11.10 5.53
C SER A 255 -13.33 9.88 6.39
N GLU A 256 -14.26 9.04 5.95
CA GLU A 256 -14.70 7.85 6.69
C GLU A 256 -13.57 6.82 6.80
N ILE A 257 -12.74 6.71 5.75
CA ILE A 257 -11.52 5.87 5.74
C ILE A 257 -10.27 6.75 5.74
N CYS A 258 -9.34 6.50 6.64
CA CYS A 258 -7.99 7.06 6.60
C CYS A 258 -6.97 5.94 6.42
N ILE A 259 -6.16 6.01 5.36
CA ILE A 259 -5.01 5.12 5.16
C ILE A 259 -3.76 5.92 5.46
N ALA A 260 -2.88 5.45 6.34
CA ALA A 260 -1.76 6.26 6.77
C ALA A 260 -0.46 5.48 7.01
N THR A 261 0.67 6.17 6.80
CA THR A 261 1.93 5.74 7.41
C THR A 261 2.08 6.35 8.80
N PRO A 262 2.61 5.61 9.79
CA PRO A 262 2.55 6.03 11.20
C PRO A 262 3.11 7.44 11.46
N GLY A 263 4.28 7.75 10.91
CA GLY A 263 4.97 9.02 11.19
C GLY A 263 4.18 10.25 10.76
N ARG A 264 3.51 10.23 9.59
CA ARG A 264 2.71 11.38 9.14
C ARG A 264 1.39 11.47 9.90
N LEU A 265 0.79 10.35 10.29
CA LEU A 265 -0.44 10.37 11.08
C LEU A 265 -0.21 11.02 12.44
N ILE A 266 0.87 10.65 13.14
CA ILE A 266 1.24 11.26 14.43
C ILE A 266 1.37 12.79 14.29
N ASP A 267 2.09 13.26 13.28
CA ASP A 267 2.23 14.69 12.99
C ASP A 267 0.87 15.39 12.76
N MET A 268 -0.07 14.74 12.07
CA MET A 268 -1.43 15.28 11.89
C MET A 268 -2.26 15.29 13.19
N LEU A 269 -2.05 14.31 14.06
CA LEU A 269 -2.70 14.23 15.37
C LEU A 269 -2.16 15.30 16.32
N GLU A 270 -0.84 15.44 16.43
CA GLU A 270 -0.18 16.46 17.25
C GLU A 270 -0.57 17.88 16.83
N ALA A 271 -0.66 18.12 15.52
CA ALA A 271 -1.06 19.41 14.97
C ALA A 271 -2.59 19.67 15.02
N GLY A 272 -3.37 18.75 15.61
CA GLY A 272 -4.82 18.85 15.73
C GLY A 272 -5.55 18.91 14.38
N LYS A 273 -4.98 18.31 13.33
CA LYS A 273 -5.56 18.30 11.97
C LYS A 273 -6.54 17.16 11.76
N THR A 274 -6.46 16.13 12.61
CA THR A 274 -7.44 15.05 12.73
C THR A 274 -7.46 14.55 14.17
N ASN A 275 -8.37 13.63 14.48
CA ASN A 275 -8.45 12.91 15.75
C ASN A 275 -8.91 11.47 15.47
N LEU A 276 -8.78 10.56 16.43
CA LEU A 276 -9.19 9.15 16.25
C LEU A 276 -10.40 8.76 17.12
N ARG A 277 -11.19 9.72 17.59
CA ARG A 277 -12.32 9.48 18.50
C ARG A 277 -13.43 8.62 17.91
N ARG A 278 -13.62 8.71 16.59
CA ARG A 278 -14.61 7.93 15.83
C ARG A 278 -14.07 6.60 15.31
N VAL A 279 -12.77 6.33 15.46
CA VAL A 279 -12.16 5.10 14.95
C VAL A 279 -12.69 3.91 15.75
N THR A 280 -13.39 3.04 15.06
CA THR A 280 -14.02 1.82 15.62
C THR A 280 -13.59 0.56 14.88
N TYR A 281 -12.88 0.72 13.76
CA TYR A 281 -12.31 -0.36 12.96
C TYR A 281 -10.86 0.00 12.58
N LEU A 282 -9.90 -0.68 13.19
CA LEU A 282 -8.47 -0.46 13.01
C LEU A 282 -7.86 -1.63 12.25
N VAL A 283 -7.08 -1.33 11.21
CA VAL A 283 -6.33 -2.31 10.44
C VAL A 283 -4.83 -2.03 10.54
N LEU A 284 -4.06 -3.05 10.89
CA LEU A 284 -2.60 -3.06 10.79
C LEU A 284 -2.20 -3.96 9.60
N ASP A 285 -1.90 -3.37 8.44
CA ASP A 285 -1.49 -4.12 7.25
C ASP A 285 0.04 -4.23 7.15
N GLU A 286 0.52 -5.40 6.74
CA GLU A 286 1.94 -5.79 6.78
C GLU A 286 2.56 -5.54 8.18
N ALA A 287 1.92 -6.07 9.22
CA ALA A 287 2.31 -5.86 10.62
C ALA A 287 3.76 -6.27 10.93
N ASP A 288 4.21 -7.39 10.36
CA ASP A 288 5.62 -7.83 10.36
C ASP A 288 6.56 -6.75 9.83
N ARG A 289 6.23 -6.18 8.67
CA ARG A 289 7.07 -5.13 8.08
C ARG A 289 7.07 -3.84 8.88
N MET A 290 5.96 -3.50 9.52
CA MET A 290 5.91 -2.33 10.39
C MET A 290 6.86 -2.49 11.58
N LEU A 291 6.96 -3.70 12.16
CA LEU A 291 7.90 -4.00 13.23
C LEU A 291 9.35 -3.96 12.77
N ASP A 292 9.67 -4.60 11.64
CA ASP A 292 11.02 -4.58 11.05
C ASP A 292 11.53 -3.15 10.81
N MET A 293 10.63 -2.22 10.48
CA MET A 293 10.96 -0.82 10.24
C MET A 293 11.07 0.00 11.54
N GLY A 294 10.89 -0.64 12.69
CA GLY A 294 10.91 0.01 14.00
C GLY A 294 9.71 0.92 14.24
N PHE A 295 8.56 0.66 13.60
CA PHE A 295 7.35 1.47 13.80
C PHE A 295 6.56 1.12 15.07
N GLU A 296 6.95 0.08 15.82
CA GLU A 296 6.23 -0.34 17.02
C GLU A 296 5.92 0.84 17.98
N PRO A 297 6.88 1.73 18.33
CA PRO A 297 6.59 2.83 19.24
C PRO A 297 5.56 3.81 18.65
N GLN A 298 5.63 4.08 17.34
CA GLN A 298 4.67 4.94 16.65
C GLN A 298 3.27 4.31 16.61
N ILE A 299 3.17 3.01 16.34
CA ILE A 299 1.90 2.26 16.34
C ILE A 299 1.26 2.34 17.72
N ARG A 300 2.03 2.10 18.79
CA ARG A 300 1.55 2.20 20.17
C ARG A 300 0.98 3.58 20.48
N LYS A 301 1.72 4.65 20.14
CA LYS A 301 1.26 6.04 20.30
C LYS A 301 -0.04 6.33 19.55
N ILE A 302 -0.21 5.78 18.35
CA ILE A 302 -1.45 5.93 17.56
C ILE A 302 -2.61 5.17 18.22
N ILE A 303 -2.39 3.91 18.61
CA ILE A 303 -3.42 3.06 19.21
C ILE A 303 -3.91 3.62 20.55
N ASP A 304 -3.01 4.21 21.35
CA ASP A 304 -3.37 4.89 22.61
C ASP A 304 -4.36 6.05 22.40
N GLN A 305 -4.43 6.61 21.19
CA GLN A 305 -5.37 7.67 20.81
C GLN A 305 -6.73 7.14 20.34
N ILE A 306 -6.93 5.82 20.33
CA ILE A 306 -8.17 5.17 19.87
C ILE A 306 -8.89 4.55 21.07
N ARG A 307 -10.23 4.57 21.03
CA ARG A 307 -11.07 3.91 22.02
C ARG A 307 -10.71 2.40 22.15
N PRO A 308 -10.73 1.83 23.37
CA PRO A 308 -10.28 0.46 23.61
C PRO A 308 -11.27 -0.60 23.10
N ASP A 309 -12.54 -0.23 22.95
CA ASP A 309 -13.59 -1.10 22.43
C ASP A 309 -13.68 -1.05 20.90
N ARG A 310 -12.67 -0.57 20.17
CA ARG A 310 -12.56 -0.74 18.70
C ARG A 310 -12.49 -2.23 18.30
N GLN A 311 -12.76 -2.54 17.03
CA GLN A 311 -12.34 -3.79 16.41
C GLN A 311 -10.94 -3.59 15.80
N THR A 312 -10.02 -4.52 16.04
CA THR A 312 -8.65 -4.48 15.52
C THR A 312 -8.35 -5.70 14.66
N LEU A 313 -7.90 -5.46 13.43
CA LEU A 313 -7.54 -6.49 12.47
C LEU A 313 -6.06 -6.38 12.09
N MET A 314 -5.30 -7.44 12.30
CA MET A 314 -3.90 -7.53 11.92
C MET A 314 -3.72 -8.42 10.71
N TRP A 315 -3.01 -7.93 9.70
CA TRP A 315 -2.76 -8.66 8.46
C TRP A 315 -1.26 -8.72 8.21
N SER A 316 -0.77 -9.92 7.92
CA SER A 316 0.66 -10.13 7.68
C SER A 316 0.92 -11.27 6.70
N ALA A 317 2.11 -11.25 6.10
CA ALA A 317 2.60 -12.38 5.31
C ALA A 317 3.35 -13.40 6.17
N THR A 318 3.83 -13.00 7.35
CA THR A 318 4.65 -13.84 8.22
C THR A 318 4.16 -13.77 9.66
N TRP A 319 4.56 -14.74 10.50
CA TRP A 319 4.12 -14.81 11.90
C TRP A 319 5.25 -14.97 12.93
N PRO A 320 6.29 -14.11 12.91
CA PRO A 320 7.40 -14.22 13.85
C PRO A 320 6.97 -13.81 15.28
N LYS A 321 7.80 -14.15 16.28
CA LYS A 321 7.49 -13.94 17.70
C LYS A 321 7.23 -12.46 18.03
N GLU A 322 7.87 -11.55 17.31
CA GLU A 322 7.73 -10.11 17.47
C GLU A 322 6.30 -9.65 17.09
N VAL A 323 5.74 -10.20 16.00
CA VAL A 323 4.36 -9.91 15.58
C VAL A 323 3.37 -10.55 16.55
N GLN A 324 3.65 -11.74 17.05
CA GLN A 324 2.83 -12.39 18.08
C GLN A 324 2.74 -11.52 19.35
N ARG A 325 3.85 -10.93 19.80
CA ARG A 325 3.85 -9.99 20.95
C ARG A 325 3.01 -8.75 20.64
N LEU A 326 3.17 -8.18 19.45
CA LEU A 326 2.38 -7.03 19.01
C LEU A 326 0.87 -7.31 19.06
N ALA A 327 0.47 -8.50 18.60
CA ALA A 327 -0.91 -8.94 18.63
C ALA A 327 -1.44 -9.09 20.05
N HIS A 328 -0.67 -9.70 20.96
CA HIS A 328 -1.04 -9.80 22.36
C HIS A 328 -1.24 -8.45 23.06
N ASP A 329 -0.48 -7.43 22.67
CA ASP A 329 -0.57 -6.09 23.26
C ASP A 329 -1.79 -5.29 22.77
N PHE A 330 -2.25 -5.54 21.54
CA PHE A 330 -3.21 -4.66 20.86
C PHE A 330 -4.55 -5.28 20.54
N LEU A 331 -4.67 -6.61 20.61
CA LEU A 331 -5.89 -7.35 20.34
C LEU A 331 -6.51 -7.89 21.62
N ASN A 332 -7.83 -8.01 21.64
CA ASN A 332 -8.58 -8.60 22.73
C ASN A 332 -9.47 -9.75 22.23
N ASP A 333 -9.40 -10.92 22.87
CA ASP A 333 -10.16 -12.13 22.51
C ASP A 333 -10.20 -12.39 20.99
N TYR A 334 -9.02 -12.40 20.38
CA TYR A 334 -8.89 -12.46 18.93
C TYR A 334 -9.02 -13.87 18.36
N ILE A 335 -9.42 -13.92 17.10
CA ILE A 335 -9.41 -15.14 16.28
C ILE A 335 -8.39 -15.02 15.16
N GLN A 336 -7.71 -16.11 14.82
CA GLN A 336 -6.66 -16.12 13.82
C GLN A 336 -6.97 -17.10 12.71
N VAL A 337 -6.69 -16.69 11.48
CA VAL A 337 -6.61 -17.57 10.31
C VAL A 337 -5.23 -17.47 9.68
N THR A 338 -4.67 -18.61 9.32
CA THR A 338 -3.45 -18.72 8.54
C THR A 338 -3.71 -19.56 7.29
N VAL A 339 -3.35 -19.02 6.14
CA VAL A 339 -3.47 -19.68 4.82
C VAL A 339 -2.07 -19.92 4.27
N GLY A 340 -1.77 -21.19 3.99
CA GLY A 340 -0.45 -21.68 3.65
C GLY A 340 0.34 -22.12 4.89
N SER A 341 1.63 -22.42 4.70
CA SER A 341 2.51 -22.82 5.81
C SER A 341 2.84 -21.66 6.76
N LEU A 342 2.82 -21.94 8.06
CA LEU A 342 3.34 -21.05 9.12
C LEU A 342 4.87 -20.91 9.07
N GLU A 343 5.56 -21.88 8.47
CA GLU A 343 6.99 -21.78 8.24
C GLU A 343 7.24 -20.74 7.14
N LEU A 344 8.31 -19.95 7.26
CA LEU A 344 8.81 -19.01 6.25
C LEU A 344 9.13 -19.74 4.95
N ALA A 345 8.10 -20.09 4.19
CA ALA A 345 8.23 -20.68 2.87
C ALA A 345 8.30 -19.53 1.88
N ALA A 346 9.52 -19.22 1.41
CA ALA A 346 9.66 -18.47 0.18
C ALA A 346 8.84 -19.19 -0.91
N SER A 347 8.18 -18.40 -1.77
CA SER A 347 7.27 -18.92 -2.80
C SER A 347 7.90 -20.11 -3.54
N HIS A 348 7.16 -21.22 -3.68
CA HIS A 348 7.60 -22.41 -4.41
C HIS A 348 7.98 -22.13 -5.87
N ASN A 349 7.58 -20.96 -6.41
CA ASN A 349 7.94 -20.49 -7.75
C ASN A 349 9.34 -19.85 -7.82
N ILE A 350 10.10 -19.80 -6.72
CA ILE A 350 11.43 -19.19 -6.65
C ILE A 350 12.48 -20.28 -6.46
N THR A 351 13.37 -20.45 -7.45
CA THR A 351 14.58 -21.26 -7.30
C THR A 351 15.56 -20.56 -6.38
N GLN A 352 15.87 -21.19 -5.25
CA GLN A 352 16.80 -20.64 -4.26
C GLN A 352 18.14 -21.35 -4.35
N VAL A 353 19.22 -20.58 -4.50
CA VAL A 353 20.59 -21.09 -4.52
C VAL A 353 21.38 -20.35 -3.46
N VAL A 354 22.02 -21.11 -2.55
CA VAL A 354 22.88 -20.56 -1.50
C VAL A 354 24.33 -20.92 -1.82
N GLU A 355 25.17 -19.90 -1.94
CA GLU A 355 26.59 -20.05 -2.22
C GLU A 355 27.42 -19.47 -1.07
N VAL A 356 28.23 -20.31 -0.44
CA VAL A 356 29.13 -19.91 0.66
C VAL A 356 30.48 -19.51 0.07
N VAL A 357 30.81 -18.22 0.16
CA VAL A 357 32.04 -17.62 -0.39
C VAL A 357 32.70 -16.72 0.64
N SER A 358 34.02 -16.51 0.51
CA SER A 358 34.71 -15.51 1.32
C SER A 358 34.31 -14.09 0.90
N GLU A 359 34.48 -13.11 1.78
CA GLU A 359 34.22 -11.69 1.45
C GLU A 359 35.03 -11.21 0.24
N TYR A 360 36.26 -11.72 0.07
CA TYR A 360 37.13 -11.36 -1.04
C TYR A 360 36.61 -11.90 -2.38
N ASP A 361 35.98 -13.08 -2.39
CA ASP A 361 35.47 -13.72 -3.59
C ASP A 361 34.11 -13.17 -4.04
N LYS A 362 33.39 -12.44 -3.17
CA LYS A 362 32.02 -11.96 -3.44
C LYS A 362 31.94 -11.10 -4.70
N ARG A 363 32.95 -10.25 -4.95
CA ARG A 363 32.98 -9.40 -6.15
C ARG A 363 33.05 -10.24 -7.42
N ASP A 364 34.02 -11.14 -7.49
CA ASP A 364 34.23 -11.98 -8.67
C ASP A 364 33.05 -12.91 -8.92
N ARG A 365 32.43 -13.42 -7.84
CA ARG A 365 31.20 -14.20 -7.91
C ARG A 365 30.02 -13.39 -8.41
N LEU A 366 29.82 -12.18 -7.91
CA LEU A 366 28.76 -11.29 -8.41
C LEU A 366 28.91 -11.05 -9.91
N LEU A 367 30.13 -10.75 -10.38
CA LEU A 367 30.39 -10.52 -11.80
C LEU A 367 30.09 -11.76 -12.66
N LYS A 368 30.43 -12.97 -12.19
CA LYS A 368 30.07 -14.22 -12.88
C LYS A 368 28.56 -14.41 -12.96
N HIS A 369 27.84 -14.20 -11.85
CA HIS A 369 26.37 -14.30 -11.83
C HIS A 369 25.70 -13.27 -12.74
N LEU A 370 26.22 -12.03 -12.76
CA LEU A 370 25.75 -10.98 -13.68
C LEU A 370 25.96 -11.38 -15.14
N ALA A 371 27.15 -11.89 -15.48
CA ALA A 371 27.48 -12.32 -16.84
C ALA A 371 26.55 -13.43 -17.33
N THR A 372 26.37 -14.49 -16.55
CA THR A 372 25.46 -15.59 -16.89
C THR A 372 24.01 -15.11 -17.00
N ALA A 373 23.55 -14.26 -16.09
CA ALA A 373 22.17 -13.79 -16.09
C ALA A 373 21.85 -12.87 -17.28
N MET A 374 22.82 -12.07 -17.74
CA MET A 374 22.67 -11.15 -18.87
C MET A 374 22.80 -11.80 -20.25
N GLU A 375 23.06 -13.12 -20.34
CA GLU A 375 22.99 -13.87 -21.61
C GLU A 375 21.56 -13.87 -22.20
N HIS A 376 20.54 -13.70 -21.36
CA HIS A 376 19.14 -13.60 -21.78
C HIS A 376 18.72 -12.13 -21.95
N GLN A 377 18.22 -11.78 -23.15
CA GLN A 377 17.98 -10.39 -23.59
C GLN A 377 16.90 -9.61 -22.82
N ASP A 378 16.22 -10.20 -21.84
CA ASP A 378 15.16 -9.56 -21.04
C ASP A 378 15.38 -9.70 -19.52
N THR A 379 16.58 -10.10 -19.08
CA THR A 379 16.85 -10.30 -17.65
C THR A 379 17.04 -8.97 -16.94
N LYS A 380 16.33 -8.82 -15.81
CA LYS A 380 16.59 -7.76 -14.82
C LYS A 380 17.18 -8.36 -13.56
N LEU A 381 18.11 -7.61 -12.97
CA LEU A 381 18.95 -8.02 -11.85
C LEU A 381 18.78 -7.06 -10.69
N LEU A 382 18.47 -7.62 -9.52
CA LEU A 382 18.39 -6.88 -8.27
C LEU A 382 19.44 -7.39 -7.30
N VAL A 383 20.38 -6.53 -6.92
CA VAL A 383 21.46 -6.86 -5.99
C VAL A 383 21.19 -6.17 -4.67
N PHE A 384 21.04 -6.94 -3.59
CA PHE A 384 20.86 -6.39 -2.26
C PHE A 384 22.19 -6.26 -1.53
N ALA A 385 22.39 -5.07 -0.97
CA ALA A 385 23.51 -4.70 -0.13
C ALA A 385 23.01 -4.36 1.29
N SER A 386 23.78 -4.77 2.29
CA SER A 386 23.42 -4.57 3.71
C SER A 386 23.44 -3.11 4.15
N THR A 387 24.25 -2.26 3.51
CA THR A 387 24.37 -0.84 3.87
C THR A 387 24.26 0.07 2.65
N LYS A 388 23.85 1.33 2.90
CA LYS A 388 23.79 2.39 1.88
C LYS A 388 25.14 2.62 1.22
N ARG A 389 26.21 2.62 2.03
CA ARG A 389 27.59 2.76 1.55
C ARG A 389 27.99 1.61 0.63
N THR A 390 27.73 0.37 1.05
CA THR A 390 28.00 -0.82 0.23
C THR A 390 27.19 -0.79 -1.07
N CYS A 391 25.94 -0.30 -1.04
CA CYS A 391 25.12 -0.12 -2.24
C CYS A 391 25.78 0.82 -3.26
N ASP A 392 26.30 1.96 -2.80
CA ASP A 392 27.02 2.91 -3.65
C ASP A 392 28.36 2.34 -4.15
N ASP A 393 29.13 1.68 -3.27
CA ASP A 393 30.41 1.05 -3.62
C ASP A 393 30.23 -0.04 -4.69
N ILE A 394 29.21 -0.90 -4.55
CA ILE A 394 28.85 -1.92 -5.54
C ILE A 394 28.49 -1.29 -6.88
N THR A 395 27.61 -0.29 -6.85
CA THR A 395 27.18 0.39 -8.07
C THR A 395 28.35 1.05 -8.79
N LYS A 396 29.29 1.63 -8.04
CA LYS A 396 30.46 2.28 -8.59
C LYS A 396 31.35 1.31 -9.34
N TYR A 397 31.80 0.22 -8.71
CA TYR A 397 32.69 -0.70 -9.42
C TYR A 397 31.99 -1.44 -10.57
N LEU A 398 30.69 -1.70 -10.47
CA LEU A 398 29.93 -2.27 -11.59
C LEU A 398 29.96 -1.33 -12.81
N ARG A 399 29.79 -0.01 -12.59
CA ARG A 399 29.89 0.98 -13.66
C ARG A 399 31.31 1.13 -14.20
N ASP A 400 32.32 1.07 -13.33
CA ASP A 400 33.73 1.11 -13.73
C ASP A 400 34.08 -0.10 -14.64
N ASP A 401 33.47 -1.26 -14.36
CA ASP A 401 33.59 -2.48 -15.18
C ASP A 401 32.62 -2.48 -16.40
N GLY A 402 31.92 -1.38 -16.65
CA GLY A 402 31.06 -1.16 -17.84
C GLY A 402 29.61 -1.63 -17.71
N TRP A 403 29.17 -2.10 -16.54
CA TRP A 403 27.80 -2.57 -16.33
C TRP A 403 26.81 -1.40 -16.15
N PRO A 404 25.62 -1.47 -16.77
CA PRO A 404 24.58 -0.44 -16.66
C PRO A 404 23.81 -0.55 -15.33
N ALA A 405 24.48 -0.26 -14.21
CA ALA A 405 23.94 -0.38 -12.85
C ALA A 405 23.45 0.95 -12.25
N LEU A 406 22.36 0.89 -11.46
CA LEU A 406 21.81 2.01 -10.68
C LEU A 406 21.71 1.65 -9.19
N ALA A 407 21.78 2.64 -8.30
CA ALA A 407 21.65 2.45 -6.85
C ALA A 407 20.34 3.05 -6.33
N ILE A 408 19.69 2.39 -5.37
CA ILE A 408 18.54 2.92 -4.63
C ILE A 408 18.61 2.62 -3.13
N HIS A 409 18.57 3.68 -2.31
CA HIS A 409 18.58 3.58 -0.84
C HIS A 409 18.01 4.86 -0.20
N GLY A 410 17.86 4.86 1.12
CA GLY A 410 17.18 5.92 1.87
C GLY A 410 17.85 7.30 1.89
N ASP A 411 19.12 7.42 1.47
CA ASP A 411 19.81 8.72 1.38
C ASP A 411 19.66 9.36 -0.01
N LYS A 412 19.12 8.62 -0.99
CA LYS A 412 18.78 9.15 -2.31
C LYS A 412 17.55 10.04 -2.19
N GLN A 413 17.56 11.16 -2.91
CA GLN A 413 16.39 12.05 -2.97
C GLN A 413 15.21 11.32 -3.62
N GLN A 414 13.97 11.61 -3.21
CA GLN A 414 12.80 10.90 -3.74
C GLN A 414 12.69 11.00 -5.27
N GLN A 415 13.03 12.14 -5.87
CA GLN A 415 13.06 12.29 -7.33
C GLN A 415 14.06 11.35 -8.01
N GLU A 416 15.23 11.14 -7.40
CA GLU A 416 16.24 10.20 -7.88
C GLU A 416 15.75 8.76 -7.73
N ARG A 417 15.10 8.43 -6.61
CA ARG A 417 14.48 7.11 -6.40
C ARG A 417 13.43 6.81 -7.46
N ASP A 418 12.54 7.76 -7.74
CA ASP A 418 11.49 7.63 -8.75
C ASP A 418 12.09 7.46 -10.17
N TRP A 419 13.16 8.20 -10.48
CA TRP A 419 13.89 8.07 -11.75
C TRP A 419 14.56 6.70 -11.89
N VAL A 420 15.32 6.24 -10.89
CA VAL A 420 15.99 4.93 -10.88
C VAL A 420 14.97 3.81 -11.07
N LEU A 421 13.85 3.86 -10.35
CA LEU A 421 12.78 2.87 -10.49
C LEU A 421 12.19 2.86 -11.90
N ASN A 422 12.02 4.04 -12.52
CA ASN A 422 11.52 4.10 -13.89
C ASN A 422 12.53 3.56 -14.92
N GLU A 423 13.82 3.86 -14.77
CA GLU A 423 14.88 3.29 -15.63
C GLU A 423 14.93 1.77 -15.52
N PHE A 424 14.87 1.25 -14.30
CA PHE A 424 14.82 -0.19 -14.07
C PHE A 424 13.53 -0.82 -14.61
N ARG A 425 12.38 -0.17 -14.41
CA ARG A 425 11.08 -0.63 -14.94
C ARG A 425 11.06 -0.68 -16.46
N THR A 426 11.61 0.32 -17.13
CA THR A 426 11.67 0.39 -18.60
C THR A 426 12.74 -0.53 -19.20
N GLY A 427 13.64 -1.08 -18.39
CA GLY A 427 14.73 -1.95 -18.85
C GLY A 427 15.92 -1.18 -19.44
N ARG A 428 15.89 0.16 -19.41
CA ARG A 428 17.02 1.00 -19.85
C ARG A 428 18.29 0.75 -19.02
N SER A 429 18.10 0.45 -17.73
CA SER A 429 19.15 -0.08 -16.87
C SER A 429 18.66 -1.40 -16.26
N PRO A 430 19.23 -2.55 -16.66
CA PRO A 430 18.78 -3.86 -16.21
C PRO A 430 19.30 -4.25 -14.82
N ILE A 431 20.27 -3.53 -14.25
CA ILE A 431 20.88 -3.85 -12.96
C ILE A 431 20.56 -2.76 -11.94
N MET A 432 19.91 -3.14 -10.84
CA MET A 432 19.64 -2.25 -9.71
C MET A 432 20.27 -2.81 -8.43
N VAL A 433 21.05 -2.00 -7.75
CA VAL A 433 21.60 -2.28 -6.42
C VAL A 433 20.73 -1.56 -5.39
N ALA A 434 20.29 -2.27 -4.36
CA ALA A 434 19.33 -1.77 -3.40
C ALA A 434 19.70 -2.15 -1.96
N THR A 435 19.24 -1.36 -1.00
CA THR A 435 19.18 -1.75 0.42
C THR A 435 17.79 -2.29 0.76
N ASP A 436 17.64 -2.94 1.91
CA ASP A 436 16.36 -3.50 2.38
C ASP A 436 15.22 -2.46 2.41
N VAL A 437 15.57 -1.20 2.68
CA VAL A 437 14.63 -0.06 2.69
C VAL A 437 14.04 0.21 1.30
N ALA A 438 14.76 -0.13 0.23
CA ALA A 438 14.28 0.01 -1.16
C ALA A 438 13.65 -1.27 -1.71
N ALA A 439 13.94 -2.44 -1.13
CA ALA A 439 13.36 -3.75 -1.49
C ALA A 439 11.83 -3.80 -1.36
N ARG A 440 11.30 -3.06 -0.38
CA ARG A 440 9.93 -3.21 0.11
C ARG A 440 8.99 -2.33 -0.72
N GLY A 441 8.07 -2.95 -1.46
CA GLY A 441 7.08 -2.27 -2.30
C GLY A 441 7.46 -2.11 -3.79
N ILE A 442 8.68 -2.50 -4.18
CA ILE A 442 9.11 -2.47 -5.58
C ILE A 442 8.63 -3.67 -6.41
N GLY A 443 7.94 -4.62 -5.78
CA GLY A 443 7.35 -5.84 -6.38
C GLY A 443 6.66 -5.63 -7.73
N LYS A 444 5.86 -4.57 -7.83
CA LYS A 444 5.10 -4.20 -9.05
C LYS A 444 5.95 -3.73 -10.22
N TYR A 445 7.22 -3.43 -10.00
CA TYR A 445 8.15 -2.98 -11.03
C TYR A 445 8.95 -4.13 -11.65
N PHE A 446 8.82 -5.35 -11.12
CA PHE A 446 9.53 -6.52 -11.64
C PHE A 446 8.69 -7.26 -12.69
N PRO A 447 9.31 -7.62 -13.83
CA PRO A 447 8.74 -8.61 -14.72
C PRO A 447 8.78 -10.01 -14.07
N PRO A 448 8.05 -11.01 -14.59
CA PRO A 448 7.99 -12.36 -14.02
C PRO A 448 9.32 -13.13 -14.03
N LYS A 449 10.35 -12.67 -14.76
CA LYS A 449 11.70 -13.25 -14.77
C LYS A 449 12.71 -12.21 -14.26
N PHE A 450 13.28 -12.44 -13.10
CA PHE A 450 14.32 -11.60 -12.51
C PHE A 450 15.23 -12.45 -11.61
N LEU A 451 16.50 -12.08 -11.53
CA LEU A 451 17.45 -12.69 -10.60
C LEU A 451 17.69 -11.74 -9.43
N VAL A 452 17.53 -12.26 -8.21
CA VAL A 452 17.85 -11.53 -6.98
C VAL A 452 19.13 -12.11 -6.40
N LEU A 453 20.12 -11.26 -6.19
CA LEU A 453 21.36 -11.61 -5.51
C LEU A 453 21.37 -10.95 -4.14
N LEU A 454 21.32 -11.77 -3.09
CA LEU A 454 21.39 -11.33 -1.71
C LEU A 454 22.83 -11.46 -1.21
N THR A 455 23.44 -10.35 -0.78
CA THR A 455 24.75 -10.41 -0.11
C THR A 455 24.55 -10.33 1.40
N PHE A 456 24.66 -11.47 2.07
CA PHE A 456 24.63 -11.53 3.54
C PHE A 456 26.05 -11.40 4.12
N LYS A 457 26.18 -10.69 5.24
CA LYS A 457 27.28 -10.91 6.18
C LYS A 457 26.74 -11.81 7.27
N PHE A 458 27.30 -13.00 7.43
CA PHE A 458 27.10 -13.79 8.64
C PHE A 458 28.15 -13.31 9.64
N GLU A 459 27.72 -12.63 10.69
CA GLU A 459 28.55 -12.48 11.90
C GLU A 459 28.30 -13.74 12.73
N PHE A 460 29.34 -14.55 12.90
CA PHE A 460 29.32 -15.71 13.80
C PHE A 460 29.61 -15.28 15.23
#